data_AF-X1VMI6-F1
#
_entry.id   AF-X1VMI6-F1
#
_cell.length_a   1.000
_cell.length_b   1.000
_cell.length_c   1.000
_cell.angle_alpha   90.00
_cell.angle_beta   90.00
_cell.angle_gamma   90.00
#
_symmetry.space_group_name_H-M   'P 1'
#
loop_
_entity.id
_entity.type
_entity.pdbx_description
1 polymer ?
#
loop_
_entity_poly.entity_id
_entity_poly.type
_entity_poly.pdbx_seq_one_letter_code
_entity_poly.pdbx_strand_id
1 'polypeptide(L)'
;DECDRMINACRVNNVKLGIAYYRHFYPIIERIKQILSSGQIGRPVMVQINAFEYFDPPADLPRSWFLKKAEAGGGPMFDFGCHRIEVLLNIFGKIKSTNGFAGNIVFDREVEDTCTAHFAFESGPWAVLNVSHAVFEPRDTL
;
A
#
# COMPACT_ATOMS: atom_id res chain seq x y z
N ASP A 1 -8.29 14.82 8.49
CA ASP A 1 -9.14 15.88 7.90
C ASP A 1 -10.10 15.37 6.83
N GLU A 2 -9.65 15.08 5.61
CA GLU A 2 -10.57 14.66 4.52
C GLU A 2 -11.28 13.33 4.83
N CYS A 3 -10.54 12.33 5.32
CA CYS A 3 -11.12 11.07 5.79
C CYS A 3 -12.19 11.29 6.87
N ASP A 4 -11.92 12.16 7.83
CA ASP A 4 -12.86 12.46 8.92
C ASP A 4 -14.14 13.12 8.40
N ARG A 5 -14.02 13.99 7.40
CA ARG A 5 -15.18 14.61 6.72
C ARG A 5 -16.03 13.57 6.01
N MET A 6 -15.42 12.62 5.28
CA MET A 6 -16.15 11.54 4.62
C MET A 6 -16.87 10.63 5.63
N ILE A 7 -16.16 10.25 6.71
CA ILE A 7 -16.72 9.44 7.80
C ILE A 7 -17.90 10.17 8.45
N ASN A 8 -17.74 11.47 8.74
CA ASN A 8 -18.79 12.27 9.37
C ASN A 8 -20.01 12.44 8.46
N ALA A 9 -19.80 12.70 7.16
CA ALA A 9 -20.89 12.81 6.20
C ALA A 9 -21.74 11.52 6.14
N CYS A 10 -21.09 10.35 6.08
CA CYS A 10 -21.81 9.07 6.10
C CYS A 10 -22.54 8.82 7.42
N ARG A 11 -21.93 9.19 8.57
CA ARG A 11 -22.57 9.09 9.89
C ARG A 11 -23.83 9.95 9.99
N VAL A 12 -23.75 11.23 9.60
CA VAL A 12 -24.88 12.18 9.64
C VAL A 12 -26.03 11.72 8.74
N ASN A 13 -25.73 11.10 7.60
CA ASN A 13 -26.74 10.61 6.66
C ASN A 13 -27.18 9.16 6.94
N ASN A 14 -26.69 8.52 8.00
CA ASN A 14 -26.97 7.13 8.35
C ASN A 14 -26.73 6.13 7.19
N VAL A 15 -25.65 6.33 6.44
CA VAL A 15 -25.21 5.43 5.35
C VAL A 15 -23.87 4.79 5.68
N LYS A 16 -23.53 3.68 5.02
CA LYS A 16 -22.24 3.01 5.19
C LYS A 16 -21.20 3.63 4.26
N LEU A 17 -20.00 3.86 4.79
CA LEU A 17 -18.80 4.17 4.01
C LEU A 17 -18.01 2.88 3.80
N GLY A 18 -17.88 2.45 2.55
CA GLY A 18 -17.03 1.33 2.16
C GLY A 18 -15.81 1.84 1.40
N ILE A 19 -14.64 1.28 1.68
CA ILE A 19 -13.42 1.52 0.89
C ILE A 19 -13.19 0.31 0.01
N ALA A 20 -12.99 0.52 -1.29
CA ALA A 20 -12.96 -0.52 -2.31
C ALA A 20 -11.60 -1.25 -2.39
N TYR A 21 -11.08 -1.71 -1.25
CA TYR A 21 -9.89 -2.55 -1.22
C TYR A 21 -10.23 -4.00 -1.56
N TYR A 22 -10.34 -4.27 -2.86
CA TYR A 22 -10.82 -5.55 -3.39
C TYR A 22 -9.84 -6.71 -3.17
N ARG A 23 -8.53 -6.44 -2.96
CA ARG A 23 -7.51 -7.48 -2.70
C ARG A 23 -7.78 -8.29 -1.43
N HIS A 24 -8.57 -7.75 -0.50
CA HIS A 24 -9.13 -8.49 0.63
C HIS A 24 -9.77 -9.83 0.27
N PHE A 25 -10.38 -9.90 -0.91
CA PHE A 25 -11.17 -11.05 -1.36
C PHE A 25 -10.40 -11.97 -2.31
N TYR A 26 -9.12 -11.71 -2.54
CA TYR A 26 -8.31 -12.60 -3.35
C TYR A 26 -8.16 -13.97 -2.66
N PRO A 27 -8.37 -15.10 -3.37
CA PRO A 27 -8.23 -16.44 -2.78
C PRO A 27 -6.85 -16.70 -2.16
N ILE A 28 -5.80 -16.07 -2.68
CA ILE A 28 -4.46 -16.17 -2.11
C ILE A 28 -4.36 -15.56 -0.71
N ILE A 29 -5.08 -14.47 -0.43
CA ILE A 29 -5.10 -13.85 0.90
C ILE A 29 -5.79 -14.76 1.91
N GLU A 30 -6.90 -15.38 1.50
CA GLU A 30 -7.57 -16.40 2.32
C GLU A 30 -6.63 -17.58 2.59
N ARG A 31 -5.94 -18.07 1.57
CA ARG A 31 -4.98 -19.17 1.71
C ARG A 31 -3.83 -18.81 2.66
N ILE A 32 -3.29 -17.61 2.58
CA ILE A 32 -2.26 -17.13 3.52
C ILE A 32 -2.80 -17.16 4.95
N LYS A 33 -4.00 -16.61 5.20
CA LYS A 33 -4.61 -16.63 6.54
C LYS A 33 -4.81 -18.05 7.06
N GLN A 34 -5.24 -18.99 6.24
CA GLN A 34 -5.39 -20.40 6.61
C GLN A 34 -4.05 -21.03 7.02
N ILE A 35 -2.97 -20.77 6.27
CA ILE A 35 -1.62 -21.25 6.56
C ILE A 35 -1.10 -20.67 7.89
N LEU A 36 -1.37 -19.38 8.12
CA LEU A 36 -1.01 -18.71 9.37
C LEU A 36 -1.78 -19.29 10.56
N SER A 37 -3.09 -19.47 10.41
CA SER A 37 -3.95 -20.01 11.49
C SER A 37 -3.67 -21.48 11.80
N SER A 38 -3.19 -22.26 10.83
CA SER A 38 -2.88 -23.68 11.06
C SER A 38 -1.60 -23.88 11.87
N GLY A 39 -0.74 -22.86 11.97
CA GLY A 39 0.54 -22.94 12.67
C GLY A 39 1.60 -23.78 11.94
N GLN A 40 1.33 -24.25 10.71
CA GLN A 40 2.21 -25.16 9.98
C GLN A 40 3.58 -24.55 9.62
N ILE A 41 3.70 -23.22 9.62
CA ILE A 41 4.97 -22.49 9.40
C ILE A 41 5.51 -21.86 10.70
N GLY A 42 4.93 -22.20 11.85
CA GLY A 42 5.22 -21.58 13.13
C GLY A 42 4.77 -20.11 13.19
N ARG A 43 5.47 -19.32 14.02
CA ARG A 43 5.20 -17.89 14.18
C ARG A 43 5.93 -17.09 13.10
N PRO A 44 5.23 -16.32 12.25
CA PRO A 44 5.87 -15.41 11.31
C PRO A 44 6.71 -14.36 12.04
N VAL A 45 7.90 -14.09 11.52
CA VAL A 45 8.82 -13.09 12.07
C VAL A 45 9.04 -11.92 11.11
N MET A 46 8.99 -12.17 9.80
CA MET A 46 9.27 -11.19 8.76
C MET A 46 8.31 -11.39 7.58
N VAL A 47 7.87 -10.28 7.00
CA VAL A 47 7.03 -10.23 5.80
C VAL A 47 7.67 -9.27 4.81
N GLN A 48 7.71 -9.62 3.53
CA GLN A 48 8.23 -8.76 2.50
C GLN A 48 7.25 -8.66 1.35
N ILE A 49 6.96 -7.44 0.91
CA ILE A 49 6.19 -7.16 -0.28
C ILE A 49 6.99 -6.22 -1.17
N ASN A 50 7.09 -6.55 -2.45
CA ASN A 50 7.67 -5.70 -3.48
C ASN A 50 6.60 -5.44 -4.55
N ALA A 51 6.37 -4.17 -4.87
CA ALA A 51 5.47 -3.76 -5.93
C ALA A 51 6.15 -2.70 -6.81
N PHE A 52 6.55 -3.10 -8.01
CA PHE A 52 7.37 -2.33 -8.92
C PHE A 52 6.73 -2.28 -10.28
N GLU A 53 6.78 -1.11 -10.90
CA GLU A 53 6.51 -0.91 -12.32
C GLU A 53 7.39 0.23 -12.85
N TYR A 54 7.49 0.33 -14.16
CA TYR A 54 8.01 1.54 -14.79
C TYR A 54 6.83 2.45 -15.13
N PHE A 55 6.77 3.62 -14.50
CA PHE A 55 5.67 4.57 -14.71
C PHE A 55 6.19 6.00 -14.69
N ASP A 56 6.30 6.57 -15.89
CA ASP A 56 6.64 7.97 -16.11
C ASP A 56 5.95 8.49 -17.39
N PRO A 57 4.62 8.64 -17.40
CA PRO A 57 3.89 9.12 -18.56
C PRO A 57 4.23 10.59 -18.86
N PRO A 58 4.28 10.99 -20.15
CA PRO A 58 4.31 12.40 -20.55
C PRO A 58 3.13 13.20 -19.99
N ALA A 59 3.34 14.51 -19.80
CA ALA A 59 2.39 15.39 -19.10
C ALA A 59 1.00 15.48 -19.77
N ASP A 60 0.91 15.28 -21.08
CA ASP A 60 -0.30 15.33 -21.89
C ASP A 60 -1.03 13.99 -21.99
N LEU A 61 -0.44 12.90 -21.50
CA LEU A 61 -1.09 11.58 -21.52
C LEU A 61 -2.11 11.40 -20.39
N PRO A 62 -3.14 10.56 -20.63
CA PRO A 62 -3.99 10.07 -19.55
C PRO A 62 -3.14 9.48 -18.42
N ARG A 63 -3.54 9.73 -17.16
CA ARG A 63 -2.83 9.33 -15.92
C ARG A 63 -1.60 10.18 -15.54
N SER A 64 -1.23 11.23 -16.29
CA SER A 64 -0.16 12.15 -15.85
C SER A 64 -0.43 12.84 -14.50
N TRP A 65 -1.71 12.93 -14.09
CA TRP A 65 -2.12 13.46 -12.80
C TRP A 65 -1.57 12.69 -11.60
N PHE A 66 -1.22 11.40 -11.76
CA PHE A 66 -0.55 10.62 -10.71
C PHE A 66 0.83 11.18 -10.34
N LEU A 67 1.43 11.99 -11.22
CA LEU A 67 2.72 12.63 -10.99
C LEU A 67 2.61 14.02 -10.35
N LYS A 68 1.38 14.52 -10.16
CA LYS A 68 1.11 15.84 -9.58
C LYS A 68 0.72 15.71 -8.12
N LYS A 69 1.49 16.32 -7.23
CA LYS A 69 1.31 16.13 -5.79
C LYS A 69 -0.04 16.66 -5.29
N ALA A 70 -0.54 17.74 -5.88
CA ALA A 70 -1.82 18.33 -5.52
C ALA A 70 -3.03 17.45 -5.84
N GLU A 71 -2.92 16.56 -6.84
CA GLU A 71 -4.01 15.68 -7.28
C GLU A 71 -3.85 14.26 -6.69
N ALA A 72 -2.63 13.72 -6.68
CA ALA A 72 -2.35 12.35 -6.25
C ALA A 72 -1.95 12.21 -4.78
N GLY A 73 -1.51 13.29 -4.13
CA GLY A 73 -0.99 13.29 -2.75
C GLY A 73 0.43 12.72 -2.59
N GLY A 74 0.80 11.74 -3.42
CA GLY A 74 2.12 11.11 -3.42
C GLY A 74 2.30 10.18 -4.63
N GLY A 75 3.42 9.46 -4.66
CA GLY A 75 3.82 8.61 -5.77
C GLY A 75 3.33 7.17 -5.60
N PRO A 76 4.17 6.15 -5.91
CA PRO A 76 3.75 4.75 -5.94
C PRO A 76 3.22 4.23 -4.59
N MET A 77 3.63 4.83 -3.47
CA MET A 77 3.10 4.45 -2.16
C MET A 77 1.62 4.84 -2.01
N PHE A 78 1.22 6.00 -2.54
CA PHE A 78 -0.17 6.47 -2.53
C PHE A 78 -1.01 5.78 -3.60
N ASP A 79 -0.46 5.58 -4.80
CA ASP A 79 -1.18 4.94 -5.92
C ASP A 79 -1.51 3.48 -5.59
N PHE A 80 -0.49 2.63 -5.50
CA PHE A 80 -0.71 1.19 -5.36
C PHE A 80 -0.08 0.57 -4.11
N GLY A 81 0.84 1.26 -3.44
CA GLY A 81 1.41 0.83 -2.16
C GLY A 81 0.36 0.77 -1.04
N CYS A 82 -0.63 1.65 -1.07
CA CYS A 82 -1.76 1.68 -0.14
C CYS A 82 -2.52 0.33 -0.11
N HIS A 83 -2.68 -0.32 -1.27
CA HIS A 83 -3.28 -1.65 -1.36
C HIS A 83 -2.47 -2.73 -0.63
N ARG A 84 -1.14 -2.57 -0.55
CA ARG A 84 -0.24 -3.55 0.10
C ARG A 84 -0.21 -3.32 1.60
N ILE A 85 -0.21 -2.05 2.02
CA ILE A 85 -0.44 -1.69 3.43
C ILE A 85 -1.76 -2.31 3.90
N GLU A 86 -2.81 -2.21 3.09
CA GLU A 86 -4.11 -2.73 3.45
C GLU A 86 -4.15 -4.26 3.54
N VAL A 87 -3.54 -4.97 2.60
CA VAL A 87 -3.33 -6.43 2.70
C VAL A 87 -2.58 -6.80 3.99
N LEU A 88 -1.52 -6.07 4.35
CA LEU A 88 -0.78 -6.33 5.59
C LEU A 88 -1.66 -6.11 6.83
N LEU A 89 -2.45 -5.03 6.86
CA LEU A 89 -3.41 -4.76 7.93
C LEU A 89 -4.47 -5.87 8.04
N ASN A 90 -4.94 -6.39 6.90
CA ASN A 90 -5.91 -7.47 6.84
C ASN A 90 -5.41 -8.79 7.42
N ILE A 91 -4.12 -9.08 7.21
CA ILE A 91 -3.49 -10.34 7.62
C ILE A 91 -2.99 -10.25 9.06
N PHE A 92 -2.31 -9.16 9.42
CA PHE A 92 -1.54 -9.05 10.66
C PHE A 92 -2.17 -8.09 11.69
N GLY A 93 -3.22 -7.36 11.32
CA GLY A 93 -3.92 -6.45 12.20
C GLY A 93 -3.20 -5.10 12.35
N LYS A 94 -3.28 -4.52 13.55
CA LYS A 94 -2.78 -3.17 13.81
C LYS A 94 -1.26 -3.06 13.72
N ILE A 95 -0.81 -1.95 13.14
CA ILE A 95 0.59 -1.54 13.11
C ILE A 95 0.89 -0.77 14.39
N LYS A 96 1.93 -1.20 15.11
CA LYS A 96 2.44 -0.53 16.31
C LYS A 96 3.30 0.69 15.97
N SER A 97 4.15 0.58 14.95
CA SER A 97 5.03 1.67 14.53
C SER A 97 5.50 1.50 13.09
N THR A 98 5.84 2.62 12.45
CA THR A 98 6.32 2.68 11.07
C THR A 98 7.58 3.51 10.95
N ASN A 99 8.43 3.19 9.97
CA ASN A 99 9.54 4.02 9.52
C ASN A 99 9.75 3.82 8.02
N GLY A 100 10.31 4.78 7.30
CA GLY A 100 10.53 4.63 5.87
C GLY A 100 11.33 5.75 5.23
N PHE A 101 11.65 5.54 3.95
CA PHE A 101 12.29 6.51 3.08
C PHE A 101 11.49 6.63 1.80
N ALA A 102 11.35 7.85 1.29
CA ALA A 102 10.74 8.16 0.02
C ALA A 102 11.63 9.15 -0.72
N GLY A 103 11.73 9.00 -2.04
CA GLY A 103 12.53 9.92 -2.84
C GLY A 103 12.36 9.74 -4.34
N ASN A 104 13.00 10.65 -5.05
CA ASN A 104 13.10 10.69 -6.49
C ASN A 104 14.53 10.24 -6.86
N ILE A 105 14.67 8.96 -7.21
CA ILE A 105 15.97 8.32 -7.48
C ILE A 105 16.33 8.44 -8.96
N VAL A 106 15.34 8.42 -9.85
CA VAL A 106 15.51 8.42 -11.31
C VAL A 106 14.83 9.62 -11.96
N PHE A 107 13.65 10.02 -11.49
CA PHE A 107 12.84 11.05 -12.15
C PHE A 107 12.79 12.35 -11.36
N ASP A 108 12.92 13.48 -12.06
CA ASP A 108 12.68 14.81 -11.50
C ASP A 108 11.19 15.19 -11.66
N ARG A 109 10.39 14.97 -10.62
CA ARG A 109 8.94 15.19 -10.61
C ARG A 109 8.41 15.43 -9.19
N GLU A 110 7.16 15.89 -9.07
CA GLU A 110 6.62 16.40 -7.80
C GLU A 110 6.38 15.33 -6.72
N VAL A 111 6.17 14.08 -7.14
CA VAL A 111 5.92 12.94 -6.26
C VAL A 111 7.10 11.97 -6.28
N GLU A 112 7.32 11.25 -5.20
CA GLU A 112 8.40 10.27 -5.11
C GLU A 112 8.28 9.20 -6.21
N ASP A 113 9.41 8.68 -6.68
CA ASP A 113 9.42 7.54 -7.61
C ASP A 113 9.71 6.21 -6.92
N THR A 114 10.24 6.25 -5.70
CA THR A 114 10.66 5.07 -4.95
C THR A 114 10.43 5.29 -3.46
N CYS A 115 9.84 4.31 -2.80
CA CYS A 115 9.62 4.32 -1.36
C CYS A 115 9.82 2.94 -0.74
N THR A 116 10.46 2.91 0.43
CA THR A 116 10.52 1.75 1.30
C THR A 116 9.89 2.09 2.65
N ALA A 117 8.96 1.27 3.09
CA ALA A 117 8.33 1.39 4.40
C ALA A 117 8.52 0.11 5.23
N HIS A 118 8.76 0.29 6.52
CA HIS A 118 8.90 -0.75 7.52
C HIS A 118 7.76 -0.64 8.52
N PHE A 119 7.20 -1.77 8.92
CA PHE A 119 6.07 -1.86 9.84
C PHE A 119 6.40 -2.86 10.95
N ALA A 120 6.17 -2.48 12.20
CA ALA A 120 6.11 -3.42 13.31
C ALA A 120 4.66 -3.64 13.68
N PHE A 121 4.15 -4.87 13.57
CA PHE A 121 2.77 -5.20 13.92
C PHE A 121 2.61 -5.51 15.41
N GLU A 122 1.46 -5.19 15.98
CA GLU A 122 1.12 -5.59 17.36
C GLU A 122 1.10 -7.11 17.54
N SER A 123 0.77 -7.85 16.48
CA SER A 123 0.81 -9.32 16.45
C SER A 123 2.23 -9.90 16.47
N GLY A 124 3.25 -9.07 16.25
CA GLY A 124 4.67 -9.43 16.36
C GLY A 124 5.52 -9.37 15.09
N PRO A 125 5.06 -9.78 13.89
CA PRO A 125 5.93 -9.79 12.72
C PRO A 125 6.32 -8.38 12.30
N TRP A 126 7.52 -8.25 11.75
CA TRP A 126 7.93 -7.04 11.05
C TRP A 126 7.67 -7.21 9.56
N ALA A 127 7.34 -6.13 8.88
CA ALA A 127 7.14 -6.14 7.44
C ALA A 127 7.97 -5.04 6.77
N VAL A 128 8.42 -5.34 5.54
CA VAL A 128 8.98 -4.34 4.62
C VAL A 128 8.13 -4.31 3.35
N LEU A 129 7.77 -3.11 2.93
CA LEU A 129 7.10 -2.83 1.66
C LEU A 129 8.02 -1.94 0.83
N ASN A 130 8.45 -2.44 -0.32
CA ASN A 130 9.17 -1.67 -1.32
C ASN A 130 8.25 -1.38 -2.49
N VAL A 131 8.16 -0.11 -2.87
CA VAL A 131 7.38 0.34 -4.02
C VAL A 131 8.21 1.26 -4.90
N SER A 132 8.08 1.10 -6.22
CA SER A 132 8.79 1.95 -7.17
C SER A 132 8.09 2.04 -8.52
N HIS A 133 8.12 3.25 -9.10
CA HIS A 133 7.77 3.58 -10.48
C HIS A 133 9.01 3.66 -11.39
N ALA A 134 10.22 3.46 -10.84
CA ALA A 134 11.49 3.64 -11.53
C ALA A 134 12.17 2.31 -11.90
N VAL A 135 11.55 1.17 -11.59
CA VAL A 135 12.12 -0.16 -11.83
C VAL A 135 11.54 -0.76 -13.11
N PHE A 136 12.41 -1.06 -14.07
CA PHE A 136 12.01 -1.61 -15.37
C PHE A 136 11.47 -3.03 -15.32
N GLU A 137 11.98 -3.87 -14.41
CA GLU A 137 11.47 -5.24 -14.22
C GLU A 137 10.27 -5.19 -13.28
N PRO A 138 9.03 -5.31 -13.80
CA PRO A 138 7.86 -5.21 -12.96
C PRO A 138 7.82 -6.35 -11.95
N ARG A 139 7.36 -6.05 -10.75
CA ARG A 139 7.08 -7.06 -9.72
C ARG A 139 5.78 -6.71 -9.06
N ASP A 140 4.86 -7.66 -8.99
CA ASP A 140 3.68 -7.53 -8.14
C ASP A 140 3.65 -8.73 -7.20
N THR A 141 4.11 -8.53 -5.97
CA THR A 141 4.13 -9.59 -4.95
C THR A 141 2.85 -9.62 -4.11
N LEU A 142 1.75 -8.99 -4.53
CA LEU A 142 0.36 -9.24 -4.09
C LEU A 142 -0.61 -8.14 -4.49
#